data_AF-A0AAX3M1R0-F1
#
_entry.id   AF-A0AAX3M1R0-F1
#
_cell.length_a   1.000
_cell.length_b   1.000
_cell.length_c   1.000
_cell.angle_alpha   90.00
_cell.angle_beta   90.00
_cell.angle_gamma   90.00
#
_symmetry.space_group_name_H-M   'P 1'
#
loop_
_entity.id
_entity.type
_entity.pdbx_description
1 polymer ?
#
loop_
_entity_poly.entity_id
_entity_poly.type
_entity_poly.pdbx_seq_one_letter_code
_entity_poly.pdbx_strand_id
1 'polypeptide(L)'
;MLDDHVDFRSGKIVFNDFDLNSDVPLNEQIWSLKEDILQVEYSNEYILDVGWVHDFDAEKGYFKLVIIQQEDWLNPIFVWETKSVRQLYNYMNEAVSKLEILVK
;
A
#
# COMPACT_ATOMS: atom_id res chain seq x y z
N MET A 1 -8.15 -7.31 -10.34
CA MET A 1 -8.59 -6.58 -9.12
C MET A 1 -7.52 -6.74 -8.05
N LEU A 2 -7.45 -5.87 -7.04
CA LEU A 2 -6.46 -5.99 -5.95
C LEU A 2 -6.43 -7.41 -5.34
N ASP A 3 -7.61 -7.98 -5.13
CA ASP A 3 -7.82 -9.33 -4.59
C ASP A 3 -7.23 -10.46 -5.45
N ASP A 4 -6.94 -10.22 -6.73
CA ASP A 4 -6.30 -11.21 -7.60
C ASP A 4 -4.77 -11.26 -7.41
N HIS A 5 -4.19 -10.25 -6.74
CA HIS A 5 -2.74 -10.06 -6.61
C HIS A 5 -2.21 -10.13 -5.18
N VAL A 6 -3.05 -9.85 -4.19
CA VAL A 6 -2.65 -9.82 -2.77
C VAL A 6 -3.73 -10.47 -1.91
N ASP A 7 -3.31 -11.46 -1.11
CA ASP A 7 -4.11 -12.02 -0.02
C ASP A 7 -3.64 -11.39 1.30
N PHE A 8 -4.49 -10.58 1.92
CA PHE A 8 -4.17 -9.88 3.19
C PHE A 8 -4.23 -10.79 4.42
N ARG A 9 -4.62 -12.07 4.28
CA ARG A 9 -4.63 -13.08 5.35
C ARG A 9 -5.43 -12.63 6.58
N SER A 10 -4.78 -12.43 7.73
CA SER A 10 -5.45 -11.99 8.97
C SER A 10 -5.84 -10.51 8.96
N GLY A 11 -5.35 -9.76 7.97
CA GLY A 11 -5.58 -8.33 7.84
C GLY A 11 -7.03 -7.99 7.52
N LYS A 12 -7.54 -6.96 8.19
CA LYS A 12 -8.85 -6.37 7.93
C LYS A 12 -8.68 -5.10 7.11
N ILE A 13 -9.17 -5.11 5.88
CA ILE A 13 -9.21 -3.91 5.04
C ILE A 13 -10.19 -2.91 5.66
N VAL A 14 -9.72 -1.71 5.99
CA VAL A 14 -10.55 -0.63 6.57
C VAL A 14 -10.74 0.56 5.63
N PHE A 15 -9.85 0.70 4.65
CA PHE A 15 -10.00 1.63 3.53
C PHE A 15 -9.45 0.98 2.26
N ASN A 16 -10.16 1.11 1.13
CA ASN A 16 -9.73 0.59 -0.16
C ASN A 16 -10.30 1.45 -1.29
N ASP A 17 -9.44 2.24 -1.90
CA ASP A 17 -9.71 3.03 -3.10
C ASP A 17 -8.74 2.64 -4.23
N PHE A 18 -8.27 1.37 -4.19
CA PHE A 18 -7.30 0.82 -5.13
C PHE A 18 -7.97 0.49 -6.46
N ASP A 19 -7.74 1.32 -7.47
CA ASP A 19 -8.30 1.20 -8.83
C ASP A 19 -7.22 1.18 -9.93
N LEU A 20 -5.96 0.91 -9.57
CA LEU A 20 -4.81 0.89 -10.48
C LEU A 20 -4.74 -0.37 -11.35
N ASN A 21 -4.31 -0.19 -12.61
CA ASN A 21 -4.02 -1.27 -13.55
C ASN A 21 -2.54 -1.27 -13.94
N SER A 22 -1.85 -2.41 -13.74
CA SER A 22 -0.42 -2.55 -14.03
C SER A 22 -0.06 -2.55 -15.52
N ASP A 23 -1.03 -2.76 -16.41
CA ASP A 23 -0.83 -2.76 -17.86
C ASP A 23 -1.14 -1.38 -18.49
N VAL A 24 -1.63 -0.43 -17.69
CA VAL A 24 -1.89 0.95 -18.11
C VAL A 24 -0.77 1.86 -17.60
N PRO A 25 -0.24 2.80 -18.41
CA PRO A 25 0.71 3.79 -17.93
C PRO A 25 0.14 4.70 -16.82
N LEU A 26 0.95 5.11 -15.84
CA LEU A 26 0.46 5.93 -14.71
C LEU A 26 -0.11 7.28 -15.14
N ASN A 27 0.46 7.90 -16.18
CA ASN A 27 -0.02 9.16 -16.74
C ASN A 27 -1.40 9.06 -17.42
N GLU A 28 -1.88 7.85 -17.71
CA GLU A 28 -3.22 7.62 -18.26
C GLU A 28 -4.25 7.29 -17.16
N GLN A 29 -3.80 7.11 -15.92
CA GLN A 29 -4.63 6.81 -14.74
C GLN A 29 -4.30 7.75 -13.58
N ILE A 30 -4.01 9.02 -13.87
CA ILE A 30 -3.57 10.00 -12.87
C ILE A 30 -4.51 10.09 -11.68
N TRP A 31 -5.82 9.96 -11.90
CA TRP A 31 -6.83 10.06 -10.85
C TRP A 31 -6.80 8.92 -9.83
N SER A 32 -6.11 7.83 -10.15
CA SER A 32 -5.81 6.72 -9.25
C SER A 32 -4.58 6.95 -8.36
N LEU A 33 -3.81 8.02 -8.62
CA LEU A 33 -2.57 8.35 -7.91
C LEU A 33 -2.85 9.26 -6.71
N LYS A 34 -3.53 8.70 -5.70
CA LYS A 34 -4.06 9.40 -4.52
C LYS A 34 -3.13 9.26 -3.31
N GLU A 35 -3.08 10.25 -2.42
CA GLU A 35 -2.31 10.14 -1.16
C GLU A 35 -2.76 8.95 -0.30
N ASP A 36 -4.07 8.66 -0.26
CA ASP A 36 -4.63 7.49 0.44
C ASP A 36 -5.19 6.51 -0.59
N ILE A 37 -4.65 5.29 -0.65
CA ILE A 37 -5.09 4.25 -1.59
C ILE A 37 -5.64 3.02 -0.87
N LEU A 38 -4.97 2.54 0.18
CA LEU A 38 -5.34 1.33 0.89
C LEU A 38 -4.85 1.38 2.34
N GLN A 39 -5.72 1.01 3.28
CA GLN A 39 -5.36 0.80 4.68
C GLN A 39 -5.88 -0.55 5.18
N VAL A 40 -5.00 -1.35 5.78
CA VAL A 40 -5.30 -2.68 6.32
C VAL A 40 -4.80 -2.77 7.75
N GLU A 41 -5.70 -3.13 8.67
CA GLU A 41 -5.41 -3.30 10.09
C GLU A 41 -5.09 -4.75 10.44
N TYR A 42 -4.08 -4.94 11.30
CA TYR A 42 -3.63 -6.22 11.82
C TYR A 42 -3.61 -6.17 13.36
N SER A 43 -4.41 -7.03 13.99
CA SER A 43 -4.52 -7.16 15.46
C SER A 43 -4.78 -5.87 16.24
N ASN A 44 -5.37 -4.83 15.61
CA ASN A 44 -5.58 -3.49 16.17
C ASN A 44 -4.29 -2.78 16.65
N GLU A 45 -3.12 -3.26 16.24
CA GLU A 45 -1.83 -2.71 16.66
C GLU A 45 -1.00 -2.25 15.48
N TYR A 46 -1.04 -2.99 14.38
CA TYR A 46 -0.27 -2.71 13.18
C TYR A 46 -1.19 -2.29 12.04
N ILE A 47 -0.72 -1.34 11.24
CA ILE A 47 -1.41 -0.87 10.04
C ILE A 47 -0.45 -1.00 8.87
N LEU A 48 -0.92 -1.64 7.80
CA LEU A 48 -0.35 -1.51 6.46
C LEU A 48 -1.07 -0.37 5.76
N ASP A 49 -0.33 0.65 5.37
CA ASP A 49 -0.84 1.83 4.69
C ASP A 49 -0.14 2.02 3.35
N VAL A 50 -0.91 2.35 2.32
CA VAL A 50 -0.46 2.51 0.94
C VAL A 50 -1.02 3.79 0.36
N GLY A 51 -0.13 4.59 -0.21
CA GLY A 51 -0.45 5.88 -0.79
C GLY A 51 0.45 6.25 -1.96
N TRP A 52 0.10 7.33 -2.64
CA TRP A 52 0.93 7.99 -3.65
C TRP A 52 1.48 9.31 -3.12
N VAL A 53 2.79 9.47 -3.15
CA VAL A 53 3.46 10.74 -2.81
C VAL A 53 3.41 11.67 -4.01
N HIS A 54 3.18 12.96 -3.76
CA HIS A 54 2.95 13.98 -4.81
C HIS A 54 1.67 13.68 -5.59
N ASP A 55 0.54 13.87 -4.91
CA ASP A 55 -0.82 13.62 -5.38
C ASP A 55 -1.05 14.03 -6.85
N PHE A 56 -1.60 13.11 -7.64
CA PHE A 56 -1.89 13.27 -9.07
C PHE A 56 -0.69 13.63 -10.00
N ASP A 57 0.56 13.58 -9.52
CA ASP A 57 1.76 13.82 -10.32
C ASP A 57 2.44 12.51 -10.70
N ALA A 58 2.14 12.00 -11.91
CA ALA A 58 2.73 10.76 -12.42
C ALA A 58 4.25 10.86 -12.72
N GLU A 59 4.78 12.07 -12.95
CA GLU A 59 6.19 12.26 -13.30
C GLU A 59 7.07 12.25 -12.05
N LYS A 60 6.66 12.99 -11.02
CA LYS A 60 7.45 13.15 -9.79
C LYS A 60 7.05 12.20 -8.68
N GLY A 61 5.78 11.79 -8.65
CA GLY A 61 5.26 10.95 -7.60
C GLY A 61 5.75 9.51 -7.63
N TYR A 62 5.39 8.80 -6.57
CA TYR A 62 5.70 7.39 -6.37
C TYR A 62 4.79 6.79 -5.31
N PHE A 63 4.55 5.48 -5.38
CA PHE A 63 3.87 4.75 -4.31
C PHE A 63 4.76 4.70 -3.08
N LYS A 64 4.19 5.00 -1.93
CA LYS A 64 4.78 4.76 -0.62
C LYS A 64 3.90 3.77 0.12
N LEU A 65 4.53 2.72 0.62
CA LEU A 65 3.90 1.70 1.44
C LEU A 65 4.62 1.67 2.78
N VAL A 66 3.86 1.71 3.87
CA VAL A 66 4.41 1.68 5.22
C VAL A 66 3.73 0.64 6.09
N ILE A 67 4.50 0.09 7.03
CA ILE A 67 3.95 -0.59 8.20
C ILE A 67 4.20 0.31 9.39
N ILE A 68 3.13 0.66 10.09
CA ILE A 68 3.18 1.45 11.32
C ILE A 68 2.62 0.62 12.48
N GLN A 69 3.04 0.97 13.69
CA GLN A 69 2.57 0.35 14.94
C GLN A 69 2.01 1.44 15.83
N GLN A 70 0.91 1.14 16.52
CA GLN A 70 0.23 2.05 17.46
C GLN A 70 -0.03 3.44 16.87
N GLU A 71 -0.48 3.50 15.61
CA GLU A 71 -0.84 4.77 14.95
C GLU A 71 0.32 5.78 14.88
N ASP A 72 1.57 5.34 14.93
CA ASP A 72 2.75 6.22 14.79
C ASP A 72 3.21 6.33 13.33
N TRP A 73 2.51 7.16 12.54
CA TRP A 73 2.91 7.48 11.16
C TRP A 73 4.25 8.20 11.05
N LEU A 74 4.77 8.78 12.15
CA LEU A 74 6.07 9.47 12.14
C LEU A 74 7.24 8.49 12.21
N ASN A 75 7.03 7.30 12.77
CA ASN A 75 8.06 6.27 12.94
C ASN A 75 7.61 4.92 12.36
N PRO A 76 7.44 4.81 11.03
CA PRO A 76 7.10 3.54 10.40
C PRO A 76 8.20 2.49 10.64
N ILE A 77 7.78 1.25 10.92
CA ILE A 77 8.68 0.11 11.12
C ILE A 77 9.33 -0.27 9.80
N PHE A 78 8.55 -0.25 8.72
CA PHE A 78 9.00 -0.55 7.37
C PHE A 78 8.47 0.48 6.39
N VAL A 79 9.29 0.81 5.38
CA VAL A 79 8.95 1.74 4.30
C VAL A 79 9.43 1.13 2.99
N TRP A 80 8.55 1.15 1.98
CA TRP A 80 8.88 0.81 0.61
C TRP A 80 8.41 1.93 -0.33
N GLU A 81 9.16 2.15 -1.39
CA GLU A 81 8.86 3.16 -2.40
C GLU A 81 9.01 2.58 -3.80
N THR A 82 8.07 2.87 -4.70
CA THR A 82 8.17 2.44 -6.11
C THR A 82 7.31 3.26 -7.05
N LYS A 83 7.68 3.31 -8.34
CA LYS A 83 6.83 3.85 -9.41
C LYS A 83 6.12 2.77 -10.23
N SER A 84 6.22 1.49 -9.83
CA SER A 84 5.63 0.38 -10.58
C SER A 84 4.48 -0.25 -9.81
N VAL A 85 3.29 -0.30 -10.41
CA VAL A 85 2.12 -1.01 -9.87
C VAL A 85 2.45 -2.50 -9.66
N ARG A 86 3.17 -3.12 -10.58
CA ARG A 86 3.61 -4.52 -10.45
C ARG A 86 4.53 -4.71 -9.23
N GLN A 87 5.47 -3.79 -9.03
CA GLN A 87 6.36 -3.84 -7.87
C GLN A 87 5.61 -3.54 -6.56
N LEU A 88 4.59 -2.69 -6.61
CA LEU A 88 3.72 -2.42 -5.46
C LEU A 88 3.03 -3.70 -4.97
N TYR A 89 2.51 -4.55 -5.87
CA TYR A 89 1.97 -5.87 -5.49
C TYR A 89 3.02 -6.75 -4.79
N ASN A 90 4.27 -6.74 -5.24
CA ASN A 90 5.34 -7.50 -4.60
C ASN A 90 5.60 -7.00 -3.17
N TYR A 91 5.65 -5.67 -2.98
CA TYR A 91 5.85 -5.08 -1.65
C TYR A 91 4.66 -5.31 -0.72
N MET A 92 3.42 -5.27 -1.21
CA MET A 92 2.25 -5.63 -0.42
C MET A 92 2.33 -7.09 0.06
N ASN A 93 2.69 -8.03 -0.81
CA ASN A 93 2.87 -9.44 -0.41
C ASN A 93 4.02 -9.64 0.60
N GLU A 94 5.11 -8.90 0.47
CA GLU A 94 6.20 -8.90 1.44
C GLU A 94 5.71 -8.33 2.79
N ALA A 95 4.99 -7.21 2.78
CA ALA A 95 4.44 -6.57 3.96
C ALA A 95 3.47 -7.48 4.72
N VAL A 96 2.53 -8.13 4.02
CA VAL A 96 1.65 -9.15 4.61
C VAL A 96 2.46 -10.24 5.29
N SER A 97 3.51 -10.74 4.64
CA SER A 97 4.36 -11.81 5.21
C SER A 97 5.11 -11.36 6.47
N LYS A 98 5.52 -10.09 6.55
CA LYS A 98 6.12 -9.52 7.77
C LYS A 98 5.07 -9.33 8.88
N LEU A 99 3.87 -8.83 8.54
CA LEU A 99 2.80 -8.60 9.50
C LEU A 99 2.35 -9.90 10.17
N GLU A 100 2.22 -10.98 9.41
CA GLU A 100 1.93 -12.33 9.96
C GLU A 100 3.01 -12.89 10.89
N ILE A 101 4.22 -12.32 10.90
CA ILE A 101 5.27 -12.64 11.87
C ILE A 101 5.14 -11.73 13.10
N LEU A 102 4.83 -10.45 12.90
CA LEU A 102 4.70 -9.45 13.97
C LEU A 102 3.48 -9.68 14.86
N VAL A 103 2.37 -10.19 14.32
CA VAL A 103 1.12 -10.40 15.07
C VAL A 103 1.03 -11.76 15.78
N LYS A 104 2.07 -12.59 15.70
CA LYS A 104 2.15 -13.87 16.41
C LYS A 104 2.70 -13.69 17.82
#